data_AF-A0A5E7Y5N0-F1
#
_entry.id   AF-A0A5E7Y5N0-F1
#
_cell.length_a   1.000
_cell.length_b   1.000
_cell.length_c   1.000
_cell.angle_alpha   90.00
_cell.angle_beta   90.00
_cell.angle_gamma   90.00
#
_symmetry.space_group_name_H-M   'P 1'
#
loop_
_entity.id
_entity.type
_entity.pdbx_description
1 polymer ?
#
loop_
_entity_poly.entity_id
_entity_poly.type
_entity_poly.pdbx_seq_one_letter_code
_entity_poly.pdbx_strand_id
1 'polypeptide(L)'
;MASRAVQTGADWKAAFRHSLARSAQLTGAVILYAFTIFLAIALMSYSQTDPSLSTAAGDVVDNWMGKPGAFAADLALTGFGLVAVLFLPLTYVFARKLWRDADEEEDWGGSWWRTVAFMLLAMALLSTVLSLVTDTREGAGWGGAFPAGLGGLAGLLGEGSIRAVAGLLPDAAQFWTILAGGVLALVGGAFLAGRIFALDWSRFLTLPEWAGKRPKLGGPSNPFKPEKPKKDRPAPEPINDPEDAEGDALPPRRPPHPPDH
;
A
#
# COMPACT_ATOMS: atom_id res chain seq x y z
N MET A 1 34.61 11.88 -39.45
CA MET A 1 34.32 10.69 -38.62
C MET A 1 35.17 10.72 -37.34
N ALA A 2 34.84 11.58 -36.37
CA ALA A 2 35.59 11.68 -35.11
C ALA A 2 34.67 12.24 -34.00
N SER A 3 33.78 11.40 -33.45
CA SER A 3 33.04 11.77 -32.21
C SER A 3 32.62 10.60 -31.32
N ARG A 4 32.82 9.33 -31.71
CA ARG A 4 32.36 8.16 -30.92
C ARG A 4 33.26 7.73 -29.76
N ALA A 5 34.51 8.20 -29.68
CA ALA A 5 35.48 7.68 -28.71
C ALA A 5 35.36 8.30 -27.30
N VAL A 6 34.69 9.44 -27.14
CA VAL A 6 34.52 10.11 -25.83
C VAL A 6 33.26 9.63 -25.09
N GLN A 7 32.27 9.07 -25.81
CA GLN A 7 31.00 8.59 -25.23
C GLN A 7 31.17 7.27 -24.45
N THR A 8 31.97 6.33 -24.95
CA THR A 8 32.17 5.01 -24.33
C THR A 8 32.68 5.08 -22.88
N GLY A 9 33.53 6.06 -22.56
CA GLY A 9 34.06 6.31 -21.22
C GLY A 9 33.04 6.87 -20.20
N ALA A 10 32.03 7.59 -20.68
CA ALA A 10 30.94 8.11 -19.84
C ALA A 10 29.81 7.08 -19.70
N ASP A 11 29.56 6.29 -20.77
CA ASP A 11 28.52 5.28 -20.83
C ASP A 11 28.75 4.11 -19.86
N TRP A 12 30.00 3.63 -19.70
CA TRP A 12 30.27 2.54 -18.73
C TRP A 12 30.09 2.97 -17.28
N LYS A 13 30.44 4.23 -16.94
CA LYS A 13 30.23 4.78 -15.60
C LYS A 13 28.75 4.97 -15.30
N ALA A 14 27.98 5.43 -16.29
CA ALA A 14 26.53 5.56 -16.17
C ALA A 14 25.87 4.18 -16.02
N ALA A 15 26.22 3.21 -16.87
CA ALA A 15 25.71 1.84 -16.80
C ALA A 15 26.08 1.14 -15.48
N PHE A 16 27.30 1.34 -14.98
CA PHE A 16 27.76 0.81 -13.69
C PHE A 16 27.03 1.47 -12.51
N ARG A 17 26.83 2.79 -12.54
CA ARG A 17 26.05 3.49 -11.52
C ARG A 17 24.59 3.03 -11.50
N HIS A 18 24.02 2.76 -12.67
CA HIS A 18 22.65 2.26 -12.81
C HIS A 18 22.50 0.85 -12.24
N SER A 19 23.42 -0.06 -12.55
CA SER A 19 23.41 -1.43 -12.00
C SER A 19 23.71 -1.46 -10.49
N LEU A 20 24.58 -0.56 -10.01
CA LEU A 20 24.86 -0.41 -8.58
C LEU A 20 23.65 0.17 -7.83
N ALA A 21 22.98 1.17 -8.39
CA ALA A 21 21.76 1.74 -7.80
C ALA A 21 20.66 0.69 -7.70
N ARG A 22 20.42 -0.07 -8.79
CA ARG A 22 19.45 -1.17 -8.83
C ARG A 22 19.74 -2.25 -7.78
N SER A 23 21.00 -2.69 -7.69
CA SER A 23 21.37 -3.73 -6.71
C SER A 23 21.27 -3.23 -5.27
N ALA A 24 21.62 -1.97 -5.01
CA ALA A 24 21.43 -1.33 -3.70
C ALA A 24 19.95 -1.19 -3.33
N GLN A 25 19.09 -0.80 -4.27
CA GLN A 25 17.64 -0.72 -4.07
C GLN A 25 17.05 -2.11 -3.75
N LEU A 26 17.34 -3.14 -4.55
CA LEU A 26 16.86 -4.51 -4.27
C LEU A 26 17.35 -5.02 -2.91
N THR A 27 18.63 -4.81 -2.58
CA THR A 27 19.19 -5.21 -1.28
C THR A 27 18.49 -4.47 -0.14
N GLY A 28 18.29 -3.16 -0.27
CA GLY A 28 17.55 -2.36 0.70
C GLY A 28 16.10 -2.81 0.85
N ALA A 29 15.43 -3.21 -0.23
CA ALA A 29 14.06 -3.70 -0.20
C ALA A 29 13.96 -5.01 0.58
N VAL A 30 14.87 -5.96 0.33
CA VAL A 30 14.96 -7.22 1.08
C VAL A 30 15.21 -6.97 2.56
N ILE A 31 16.15 -6.08 2.89
CA ILE A 31 16.44 -5.71 4.29
C ILE A 31 15.21 -5.10 4.95
N LEU A 32 14.47 -4.21 4.27
CA LEU A 32 13.26 -3.60 4.81
C LEU A 32 12.12 -4.62 4.99
N TYR A 33 11.97 -5.60 4.09
CA TYR A 33 11.01 -6.69 4.29
C TYR A 33 11.38 -7.54 5.50
N ALA A 34 12.66 -7.94 5.62
CA ALA A 34 13.15 -8.67 6.77
C ALA A 34 12.95 -7.88 8.07
N PHE A 35 13.23 -6.58 8.05
CA PHE A 35 13.00 -5.68 9.18
C PHE A 35 11.52 -5.59 9.55
N THR A 36 10.62 -5.52 8.57
CA THR A 36 9.17 -5.49 8.82
C THR A 36 8.70 -6.76 9.52
N ILE A 37 9.16 -7.94 9.05
CA ILE A 37 8.82 -9.23 9.67
C ILE A 37 9.43 -9.32 11.07
N PHE A 38 10.70 -8.94 11.21
CA PHE A 38 11.40 -8.87 12.50
C PHE A 38 10.62 -8.01 13.50
N LEU A 39 10.21 -6.80 13.11
CA LEU A 39 9.50 -5.88 13.97
C LEU A 39 8.10 -6.40 14.32
N ALA A 40 7.40 -7.05 13.37
CA ALA A 40 6.09 -7.63 13.62
C ALA A 40 6.15 -8.74 14.67
N ILE A 41 7.13 -9.65 14.55
CA ILE A 41 7.35 -10.71 15.54
C ILE A 41 7.77 -10.11 16.87
N ALA A 42 8.70 -9.16 16.87
CA ALA A 42 9.18 -8.51 18.08
C ALA A 42 8.07 -7.80 18.87
N LEU A 43 7.16 -7.10 18.18
CA LEU A 43 5.99 -6.46 18.80
C LEU A 43 4.97 -7.48 19.31
N MET A 44 4.74 -8.56 18.55
CA MET A 44 3.80 -9.62 18.93
C MET A 44 4.27 -10.41 20.16
N SER A 45 5.58 -10.64 20.28
CA SER A 45 6.21 -11.32 21.41
C SER A 45 6.81 -10.35 22.44
N TYR A 46 6.28 -9.12 22.56
CA TYR A 46 6.80 -8.15 23.52
C TYR A 46 6.53 -8.59 24.97
N SER A 47 7.56 -8.53 25.81
CA SER A 47 7.45 -8.72 27.25
C SER A 47 8.04 -7.52 27.99
N GLN A 48 7.34 -7.04 29.01
CA GLN A 48 7.84 -5.93 29.85
C GLN A 48 9.03 -6.34 30.72
N THR A 49 9.22 -7.65 30.94
CA THR A 49 10.32 -8.19 31.75
C THR A 49 11.60 -8.42 30.95
N ASP A 50 11.58 -8.19 29.64
CA ASP A 50 12.78 -8.34 28.80
C ASP A 50 13.79 -7.22 29.06
N PRO A 51 15.11 -7.49 28.96
CA PRO A 51 16.13 -6.45 29.05
C PRO A 51 15.99 -5.47 27.88
N SER A 52 15.76 -4.19 28.20
CA SER A 52 15.44 -3.15 27.22
C SER A 52 15.91 -1.77 27.70
N LEU A 53 15.54 -0.68 27.01
CA LEU A 53 15.89 0.68 27.42
C LEU A 53 15.10 1.12 28.65
N SER A 54 13.84 0.69 28.74
CA SER A 54 12.95 1.02 29.85
C SER A 54 13.02 0.01 31.00
N THR A 55 13.55 -1.20 30.75
CA THR A 55 13.61 -2.30 31.73
C THR A 55 15.03 -2.79 31.97
N ALA A 56 15.52 -2.62 33.21
CA ALA A 56 16.72 -3.27 33.71
C ALA A 56 16.39 -4.70 34.19
N ALA A 57 16.48 -5.68 33.29
CA ALA A 57 16.21 -7.09 33.59
C ALA A 57 17.48 -7.98 33.56
N GLY A 58 17.32 -9.25 33.93
CA GLY A 58 18.37 -10.28 33.86
C GLY A 58 18.63 -10.79 32.43
N ASP A 59 19.35 -11.91 32.32
CA ASP A 59 19.80 -12.45 31.02
C ASP A 59 18.75 -13.24 30.22
N VAL A 60 17.59 -13.50 30.81
CA VAL A 60 16.49 -14.23 30.17
C VAL A 60 15.69 -13.27 29.29
N VAL A 61 15.41 -13.69 28.05
CA VAL A 61 14.66 -12.90 27.06
C VAL A 61 13.52 -13.77 26.53
N ASP A 62 12.30 -13.28 26.71
CA ASP A 62 11.06 -13.91 26.25
C ASP A 62 10.74 -13.52 24.79
N ASN A 63 11.23 -12.37 24.32
CA ASN A 63 11.07 -11.94 22.94
C ASN A 63 11.64 -12.96 21.95
N TRP A 64 10.83 -13.37 20.97
CA TRP A 64 11.22 -14.38 19.98
C TRP A 64 12.35 -13.91 19.06
N MET A 65 12.55 -12.60 18.92
CA MET A 65 13.65 -12.01 18.16
C MET A 65 14.88 -11.71 19.05
N GLY A 66 14.89 -12.20 20.30
CA GLY A 66 15.97 -12.04 21.26
C GLY A 66 16.16 -10.60 21.74
N LYS A 67 17.35 -10.30 22.30
CA LYS A 67 17.68 -8.96 22.84
C LYS A 67 17.40 -7.83 21.83
N PRO A 68 17.82 -7.91 20.55
CA PRO A 68 17.53 -6.85 19.58
C PRO A 68 16.03 -6.62 19.36
N GLY A 69 15.23 -7.69 19.40
CA GLY A 69 13.77 -7.62 19.29
C GLY A 69 13.12 -6.92 20.47
N ALA A 70 13.51 -7.30 21.67
CA ALA A 70 13.06 -6.67 22.91
C ALA A 70 13.34 -5.16 22.90
N PHE A 71 14.56 -4.76 22.53
CA PHE A 71 14.93 -3.34 22.41
C PHE A 71 14.13 -2.60 21.33
N ALA A 72 13.93 -3.20 20.16
CA ALA A 72 13.20 -2.56 19.07
C ALA A 72 11.71 -2.37 19.42
N ALA A 73 11.08 -3.40 19.99
CA ALA A 73 9.69 -3.34 20.44
C ALA A 73 9.52 -2.34 21.59
N ASP A 74 10.42 -2.37 22.58
CA ASP A 74 10.42 -1.43 23.69
C ASP A 74 10.56 0.02 23.24
N LEU A 75 11.50 0.32 22.33
CA LEU A 75 11.67 1.67 21.78
C LEU A 75 10.41 2.13 21.03
N ALA A 76 9.83 1.26 20.20
CA ALA A 76 8.66 1.60 19.40
C ALA A 76 7.42 1.86 20.28
N LEU A 77 7.18 0.98 21.26
CA LEU A 77 6.07 1.10 22.22
C LEU A 77 6.27 2.25 23.20
N THR A 78 7.49 2.50 23.65
CA THR A 78 7.81 3.68 24.47
C THR A 78 7.57 4.96 23.67
N GLY A 79 7.97 5.01 22.40
CA GLY A 79 7.80 6.18 21.55
C GLY A 79 6.33 6.50 21.24
N PHE A 80 5.57 5.51 20.76
CA PHE A 80 4.24 5.72 20.17
C PHE A 80 3.12 4.88 20.78
N GLY A 81 3.41 4.01 21.74
CA GLY A 81 2.43 3.10 22.33
C GLY A 81 1.85 2.14 21.28
N LEU A 82 0.54 1.90 21.32
CA LEU A 82 -0.15 1.03 20.37
C LEU A 82 -0.02 1.48 18.92
N VAL A 83 0.15 2.79 18.70
CA VAL A 83 0.26 3.36 17.35
C VAL A 83 1.55 2.90 16.65
N ALA A 84 2.54 2.39 17.40
CA ALA A 84 3.76 1.80 16.86
C ALA A 84 3.49 0.68 15.83
N VAL A 85 2.34 0.01 15.87
CA VAL A 85 1.94 -1.00 14.87
C VAL A 85 1.92 -0.41 13.45
N LEU A 86 1.68 0.90 13.28
CA LEU A 86 1.71 1.57 11.98
C LEU A 86 3.11 1.62 11.33
N PHE A 87 4.19 1.33 12.08
CA PHE A 87 5.49 1.12 11.48
C PHE A 87 5.49 -0.07 10.51
N LEU A 88 4.72 -1.13 10.77
CA LEU A 88 4.68 -2.32 9.92
C LEU A 88 4.19 -2.03 8.49
N PRO A 89 3.00 -1.43 8.28
CA PRO A 89 2.57 -1.09 6.93
C PRO A 89 3.43 0.03 6.33
N LEU A 90 4.03 0.92 7.13
CA LEU A 90 4.97 1.93 6.64
C LEU A 90 6.22 1.28 6.02
N THR A 91 6.92 0.43 6.77
CA THR A 91 8.15 -0.23 6.31
C THR A 91 7.87 -1.20 5.18
N TYR A 92 6.72 -1.89 5.21
CA TYR A 92 6.27 -2.73 4.11
C TYR A 92 6.08 -1.95 2.80
N VAL A 93 5.37 -0.81 2.86
CA VAL A 93 5.15 0.05 1.70
C VAL A 93 6.48 0.55 1.13
N PHE A 94 7.42 0.95 1.99
CA PHE A 94 8.74 1.38 1.54
C PHE A 94 9.56 0.24 0.94
N ALA A 95 9.53 -0.96 1.55
CA ALA A 95 10.18 -2.14 1.00
C ALA A 95 9.66 -2.46 -0.40
N ARG A 96 8.34 -2.45 -0.57
CA ARG A 96 7.70 -2.66 -1.86
C ARG A 96 8.06 -1.59 -2.87
N LYS A 97 8.01 -0.31 -2.49
CA LYS A 97 8.37 0.79 -3.37
C LYS A 97 9.81 0.66 -3.85
N LEU A 98 10.74 0.40 -2.94
CA LEU A 98 12.14 0.23 -3.28
C LEU A 98 12.38 -0.96 -4.21
N TRP A 99 11.60 -2.03 -4.06
CA TRP A 99 11.60 -3.16 -4.99
C TRP A 99 11.13 -2.75 -6.40
N ARG A 100 10.03 -1.99 -6.50
CA ARG A 100 9.44 -1.56 -7.77
C ARG A 100 10.28 -0.52 -8.51
N ASP A 101 10.86 0.44 -7.77
CA ASP A 101 11.82 1.40 -8.31
C ASP A 101 13.03 0.69 -8.93
N ALA A 102 13.49 -0.40 -8.31
CA ALA A 102 14.61 -1.18 -8.84
C ALA A 102 14.27 -1.97 -10.11
N ASP A 103 12.99 -2.28 -10.34
CA ASP A 103 12.50 -2.91 -11.58
C ASP A 103 12.09 -1.87 -12.65
N GLU A 104 12.42 -0.59 -12.44
CA GLU A 104 12.13 0.54 -13.35
C GLU A 104 10.63 0.72 -13.64
N GLU A 105 9.75 0.16 -12.78
CA GLU A 105 8.30 0.25 -12.96
C GLU A 105 7.71 1.58 -12.50
N GLU A 106 8.34 2.23 -11.51
CA GLU A 106 7.96 3.54 -10.98
C GLU A 106 9.22 4.38 -10.71
N ASP A 107 9.25 5.62 -11.20
CA ASP A 107 10.29 6.60 -10.83
C ASP A 107 9.78 7.50 -9.70
N TRP A 108 10.33 7.35 -8.50
CA TRP A 108 9.98 8.20 -7.36
C TRP A 108 10.76 9.52 -7.33
N GLY A 109 10.05 10.63 -7.54
CA GLY A 109 10.57 11.98 -7.37
C GLY A 109 10.79 12.35 -5.89
N GLY A 110 11.97 12.05 -5.33
CA GLY A 110 12.66 12.73 -4.22
C GLY A 110 11.94 12.98 -2.87
N SER A 111 10.67 12.63 -2.71
CA SER A 111 9.81 13.08 -1.61
C SER A 111 9.55 12.00 -0.55
N TRP A 112 10.39 10.95 -0.49
CA TRP A 112 10.24 9.85 0.45
C TRP A 112 10.21 10.33 1.92
N TRP A 113 11.06 11.30 2.25
CA TRP A 113 11.15 11.86 3.60
C TRP A 113 9.86 12.58 4.01
N ARG A 114 9.14 13.21 3.06
CA ARG A 114 7.85 13.86 3.34
C ARG A 114 6.81 12.83 3.73
N THR A 115 6.80 11.67 3.05
CA THR A 115 5.89 10.57 3.37
C THR A 115 6.18 10.03 4.77
N VAL A 116 7.46 9.82 5.11
CA VAL A 116 7.86 9.42 6.47
C VAL A 116 7.43 10.47 7.50
N ALA A 117 7.72 11.76 7.25
CA ALA A 117 7.39 12.84 8.17
C ALA A 117 5.88 12.97 8.39
N PHE A 118 5.06 12.90 7.35
CA PHE A 118 3.61 12.92 7.47
C PHE A 118 3.06 11.67 8.17
N MET A 119 3.67 10.50 7.98
CA MET A 119 3.29 9.30 8.73
C MET A 119 3.62 9.47 10.22
N LEU A 120 4.83 9.91 10.55
CA LEU A 120 5.23 10.15 11.94
C LEU A 120 4.34 11.21 12.61
N LEU A 121 3.96 12.26 11.88
CA LEU A 121 2.99 13.25 12.34
C LEU A 121 1.61 12.61 12.57
N ALA A 122 1.12 11.79 11.64
CA ALA A 122 -0.13 11.07 11.80
C ALA A 122 -0.10 10.17 13.04
N MET A 123 0.99 9.43 13.24
CA MET A 123 1.21 8.58 14.40
C MET A 123 1.21 9.41 15.68
N ALA A 124 1.93 10.53 15.74
CA ALA A 124 1.95 11.41 16.91
C ALA A 124 0.56 11.97 17.25
N LEU A 125 -0.24 12.37 16.25
CA LEU A 125 -1.61 12.85 16.44
C LEU A 125 -2.53 11.73 16.96
N LEU A 126 -2.44 10.52 16.40
CA LEU A 126 -3.22 9.37 16.88
C LEU A 126 -2.79 8.96 18.30
N SER A 127 -1.49 8.97 18.58
CA SER A 127 -0.93 8.72 19.91
C SER A 127 -1.44 9.74 20.93
N THR A 128 -1.55 11.01 20.53
CA THR A 128 -2.13 12.08 21.37
C THR A 128 -3.57 11.77 21.77
N VAL A 129 -4.36 11.28 20.81
CA VAL A 129 -5.77 10.93 21.07
C VAL A 129 -5.85 9.75 22.03
N LEU A 130 -5.01 8.72 21.85
CA LEU A 130 -4.97 7.60 22.78
C LEU A 130 -4.63 8.08 24.19
N SER A 131 -3.57 8.89 24.37
CA SER A 131 -3.21 9.45 25.67
C SER A 131 -4.33 10.28 26.31
N LEU A 132 -5.05 11.10 25.53
CA LEU A 132 -6.17 11.90 26.04
C LEU A 132 -7.37 11.06 26.51
N VAL A 133 -7.64 9.93 25.84
CA VAL A 133 -8.78 9.07 26.14
C VAL A 133 -8.44 8.05 27.23
N THR A 134 -7.17 7.68 27.35
CA THR A 134 -6.71 6.67 28.28
C THR A 134 -6.08 7.35 29.48
N ASP A 135 -6.85 7.55 30.55
CA ASP A 135 -6.30 8.12 31.79
C ASP A 135 -5.25 7.16 32.36
N THR A 136 -3.97 7.51 32.16
CA THR A 136 -2.82 6.81 32.74
C THR A 136 -2.83 6.89 34.27
N ARG A 137 -3.62 7.81 34.85
CA ARG A 137 -3.67 8.11 36.28
C ARG A 137 -4.53 7.16 37.10
N GLU A 138 -5.48 6.45 36.50
CA GLU A 138 -6.41 5.60 37.27
C GLU A 138 -6.03 4.12 37.32
N GLY A 139 -4.91 3.70 36.70
CA GLY A 139 -4.29 2.39 36.93
C GLY A 139 -5.12 1.13 36.61
N ALA A 140 -6.37 1.27 36.18
CA ALA A 140 -7.35 0.18 36.10
C ALA A 140 -7.63 -0.31 34.67
N GLY A 141 -6.70 -0.09 33.73
CA GLY A 141 -6.90 -0.48 32.34
C GLY A 141 -5.63 -0.87 31.59
N TRP A 142 -5.75 -1.04 30.28
CA TRP A 142 -4.65 -1.40 29.36
C TRP A 142 -3.49 -0.38 29.33
N GLY A 143 -3.64 0.76 30.01
CA GLY A 143 -2.60 1.79 30.16
C GLY A 143 -1.35 1.33 30.91
N GLY A 144 -1.45 0.32 31.79
CA GLY A 144 -0.29 -0.27 32.48
C GLY A 144 0.44 -1.35 31.67
N ALA A 145 -0.08 -1.72 30.49
CA ALA A 145 0.50 -2.78 29.66
C ALA A 145 1.71 -2.30 28.83
N PHE A 146 1.97 -0.99 28.78
CA PHE A 146 3.01 -0.38 27.96
C PHE A 146 3.87 0.60 28.78
N PRO A 147 5.17 0.71 28.48
CA PRO A 147 6.13 1.47 29.30
C PRO A 147 5.79 2.96 29.44
N ALA A 148 5.14 3.55 28.42
CA ALA A 148 4.71 4.96 28.43
C ALA A 148 3.20 5.10 28.14
N GLY A 149 2.40 4.09 28.49
CA GLY A 149 0.97 4.06 28.22
C GLY A 149 0.61 3.83 26.75
N LEU A 150 -0.69 3.88 26.43
CA LEU A 150 -1.22 3.49 25.12
C LEU A 150 -0.84 4.45 23.98
N GLY A 151 -0.58 5.72 24.28
CA GLY A 151 -0.09 6.72 23.33
C GLY A 151 1.44 6.86 23.29
N GLY A 152 2.17 6.23 24.22
CA GLY A 152 3.62 6.42 24.36
C GLY A 152 4.02 7.87 24.68
N LEU A 153 5.32 8.16 24.61
CA LEU A 153 5.87 9.49 24.84
C LEU A 153 5.32 10.54 23.88
N ALA A 154 5.15 10.20 22.60
CA ALA A 154 4.57 11.12 21.62
C ALA A 154 3.14 11.55 22.01
N GLY A 155 2.35 10.60 22.49
CA GLY A 155 0.98 10.87 22.96
C GLY A 155 0.96 11.72 24.22
N LEU A 156 1.81 11.41 25.21
CA LEU A 156 1.94 12.18 26.45
C LEU A 156 2.38 13.63 26.18
N LEU A 157 3.30 13.84 25.24
CA LEU A 157 3.71 15.18 24.81
C LEU A 157 2.57 15.94 24.15
N GLY A 158 1.80 15.29 23.27
CA GLY A 158 0.65 15.90 22.62
C GLY A 158 -0.48 16.23 23.59
N GLU A 159 -0.81 15.30 24.50
CA GLU A 159 -1.76 15.51 25.57
C GLU A 159 -1.34 16.69 26.45
N GLY A 160 -0.07 16.71 26.89
CA GLY A 160 0.49 17.78 27.69
C GLY A 160 0.39 19.14 26.98
N SER A 161 0.66 19.17 25.68
CA SER A 161 0.55 20.38 24.86
C SER A 161 -0.89 20.90 24.78
N ILE A 162 -1.87 20.02 24.54
CA ILE A 162 -3.28 20.41 24.46
C ILE A 162 -3.79 20.88 25.82
N ARG A 163 -3.45 20.17 26.90
CA ARG A 163 -3.81 20.57 28.27
C ARG A 163 -3.16 21.88 28.68
N ALA A 164 -1.91 22.12 28.28
CA ALA A 164 -1.22 23.39 28.52
C ALA A 164 -1.94 24.57 27.84
N VAL A 165 -2.35 24.40 26.58
CA VAL A 165 -3.14 25.42 25.86
C VAL A 165 -4.50 25.64 26.53
N ALA A 166 -5.18 24.56 26.92
CA ALA A 166 -6.44 24.65 27.65
C ALA A 166 -6.29 25.41 28.97
N GLY A 167 -5.20 25.18 29.71
CA GLY A 167 -4.92 25.85 30.98
C GLY A 167 -4.68 27.37 30.88
N LEU A 168 -4.49 27.92 29.68
CA LEU A 168 -4.44 29.36 29.44
C LEU A 168 -5.84 30.00 29.33
N LEU A 169 -6.89 29.19 29.24
CA LEU A 169 -8.27 29.61 29.05
C LEU A 169 -9.09 29.48 30.35
N PRO A 170 -10.22 30.20 30.46
CA PRO A 170 -11.14 30.06 31.59
C PRO A 170 -11.65 28.62 31.75
N ASP A 171 -11.98 28.22 32.98
CA ASP A 171 -12.41 26.84 33.31
C ASP A 171 -13.56 26.34 32.43
N ALA A 172 -14.51 27.21 32.09
CA ALA A 172 -15.63 26.88 31.20
C ALA A 172 -15.20 26.48 29.77
N ALA A 173 -14.04 26.95 29.30
CA ALA A 173 -13.52 26.70 27.96
C ALA A 173 -12.49 25.56 27.90
N GLN A 174 -11.91 25.16 29.04
CA GLN A 174 -10.87 24.13 29.10
C GLN A 174 -11.33 22.79 28.51
N PHE A 175 -12.49 22.28 28.95
CA PHE A 175 -13.05 21.02 28.46
C PHE A 175 -13.25 21.04 26.95
N TRP A 176 -13.87 22.10 26.42
CA TRP A 176 -14.13 22.24 24.99
C TRP A 176 -12.85 22.35 24.16
N THR A 177 -11.82 22.98 24.72
CA THR A 177 -10.51 23.10 24.06
C THR A 177 -9.80 21.76 23.98
N ILE A 178 -9.83 20.97 25.06
CA ILE A 178 -9.26 19.61 25.09
C ILE A 178 -10.03 18.71 24.10
N LEU A 179 -11.35 18.77 24.12
CA LEU A 179 -12.20 18.00 23.21
C LEU A 179 -11.94 18.38 21.75
N ALA A 180 -11.91 19.67 21.44
CA ALA A 180 -11.63 20.16 20.09
C ALA A 180 -10.22 19.75 19.64
N GLY A 181 -9.22 19.89 20.50
CA GLY A 181 -7.84 19.46 20.23
C GLY A 181 -7.74 17.96 19.95
N GLY A 182 -8.40 17.13 20.77
CA GLY A 182 -8.48 15.68 20.57
C GLY A 182 -9.17 15.29 19.27
N VAL A 183 -10.30 15.93 18.94
CA VAL A 183 -11.02 15.70 17.67
C VAL A 183 -10.18 16.11 16.47
N LEU A 184 -9.51 17.27 16.53
CA LEU A 184 -8.61 17.72 15.46
C LEU A 184 -7.43 16.76 15.27
N ALA A 185 -6.83 16.27 16.36
CA ALA A 185 -5.77 15.27 16.30
C ALA A 185 -6.27 13.95 15.71
N LEU A 186 -7.46 13.49 16.10
CA LEU A 186 -8.05 12.25 15.56
C LEU A 186 -8.30 12.37 14.06
N VAL A 187 -9.01 13.43 13.64
CA VAL A 187 -9.36 13.65 12.24
C VAL A 187 -8.10 13.88 11.40
N GLY A 188 -7.18 14.72 11.87
CA GLY A 188 -5.92 15.00 11.18
C GLY A 188 -5.04 13.76 11.06
N GLY A 189 -4.88 13.00 12.16
CA GLY A 189 -4.11 11.77 12.18
C GLY A 189 -4.69 10.68 11.28
N ALA A 190 -6.00 10.43 11.38
CA ALA A 190 -6.68 9.46 10.53
C ALA A 190 -6.66 9.87 9.05
N PHE A 191 -6.84 11.16 8.75
CA PHE A 191 -6.76 11.67 7.39
C PHE A 191 -5.37 11.53 6.79
N LEU A 192 -4.31 11.89 7.53
CA LEU A 192 -2.93 11.75 7.06
C LEU A 192 -2.54 10.28 6.86
N ALA A 193 -2.80 9.42 7.85
CA ALA A 193 -2.54 7.98 7.74
C ALA A 193 -3.32 7.37 6.57
N GLY A 194 -4.62 7.67 6.49
CA GLY A 194 -5.50 7.24 5.41
C GLY A 194 -5.05 7.74 4.04
N ARG A 195 -4.61 8.98 3.90
CA ARG A 195 -4.07 9.53 2.65
C ARG A 195 -2.83 8.75 2.20
N ILE A 196 -1.90 8.50 3.11
CA ILE A 196 -0.66 7.78 2.78
C ILE A 196 -1.00 6.34 2.36
N PHE A 197 -1.85 5.64 3.12
CA PHE A 197 -2.22 4.26 2.79
C PHE A 197 -3.16 4.14 1.59
N ALA A 198 -4.09 5.07 1.36
CA ALA A 198 -5.01 5.04 0.22
C ALA A 198 -4.29 5.34 -1.10
N LEU A 199 -3.28 6.22 -1.09
CA LEU A 199 -2.40 6.44 -2.23
C LEU A 199 -1.70 5.16 -2.65
N ASP A 200 -1.38 4.30 -1.69
CA ASP A 200 -0.75 3.01 -1.97
C ASP A 200 -1.79 1.94 -2.30
N TRP A 201 -2.87 1.76 -1.53
CA TRP A 201 -3.91 0.76 -1.79
C TRP A 201 -4.63 0.92 -3.14
N SER A 202 -4.83 2.16 -3.62
CA SER A 202 -5.40 2.39 -4.96
C SER A 202 -4.51 1.86 -6.09
N ARG A 203 -3.18 1.83 -5.89
CA ARG A 203 -2.22 1.19 -6.81
C ARG A 203 -2.09 -0.33 -6.60
N PHE A 204 -2.68 -0.88 -5.54
CA PHE A 204 -2.70 -2.32 -5.26
C PHE A 204 -3.95 -3.00 -5.84
N LEU A 205 -5.07 -2.28 -5.95
CA LEU A 205 -6.31 -2.81 -6.55
C LEU A 205 -6.30 -2.76 -8.08
N THR A 206 -5.28 -2.16 -8.69
CA THR A 206 -5.00 -2.38 -10.11
C THR A 206 -4.40 -3.77 -10.26
N LEU A 207 -5.18 -4.68 -10.84
CA LEU A 207 -4.77 -6.06 -11.14
C LEU A 207 -3.39 -6.07 -11.82
N PRO A 208 -2.49 -7.00 -11.44
CA PRO A 208 -1.23 -7.16 -12.13
C PRO A 208 -1.45 -7.36 -13.64
N GLU A 209 -0.64 -6.72 -14.50
CA GLU A 209 -0.74 -6.92 -15.97
C GLU A 209 -0.63 -8.40 -16.38
N TRP A 210 0.06 -9.22 -15.58
CA TRP A 210 0.18 -10.67 -15.80
C TRP A 210 -1.12 -11.44 -15.51
N ALA A 211 -2.03 -10.89 -14.71
CA ALA A 211 -3.35 -11.48 -14.46
C ALA A 211 -4.36 -11.15 -15.58
N GLY A 212 -4.11 -10.08 -16.36
CA GLY A 212 -4.90 -9.71 -17.54
C GLY A 212 -4.47 -10.44 -18.82
N LYS A 213 -3.18 -10.79 -18.94
CA LYS A 213 -2.65 -11.54 -20.09
C LYS A 213 -2.77 -13.03 -19.83
N ARG A 214 -3.97 -13.59 -20.09
CA ARG A 214 -4.11 -15.05 -20.25
C ARG A 214 -3.07 -15.49 -21.28
N PRO A 215 -2.17 -16.45 -20.97
CA PRO A 215 -1.30 -16.99 -22.00
C PRO A 215 -2.21 -17.57 -23.08
N LYS A 216 -2.15 -17.01 -24.29
CA LYS A 216 -2.83 -17.59 -25.44
C LYS A 216 -2.11 -18.90 -25.74
N LEU A 217 -2.58 -19.99 -25.12
CA LEU A 217 -2.31 -21.37 -25.53
C LEU A 217 -3.02 -21.57 -26.88
N GLY A 218 -2.39 -21.07 -27.92
CA GLY A 218 -2.93 -21.04 -29.28
C GLY A 218 -1.93 -20.46 -30.27
N GLY A 219 -0.65 -20.83 -30.14
CA GLY A 219 0.36 -20.65 -31.18
C GLY A 219 0.70 -22.02 -31.77
N PRO A 220 0.90 -22.14 -33.09
CA PRO A 220 0.92 -23.42 -33.79
C PRO A 220 2.04 -24.34 -33.31
N SER A 221 1.70 -25.62 -33.17
CA SER A 221 2.53 -26.70 -32.59
C SER A 221 3.74 -27.15 -33.44
N ASN A 222 4.22 -26.36 -34.41
CA ASN A 222 5.38 -26.76 -35.20
C ASN A 222 6.09 -25.60 -35.95
N PRO A 223 7.38 -25.30 -35.67
CA PRO A 223 8.13 -24.22 -36.33
C PRO A 223 8.53 -24.49 -37.80
N PHE A 224 8.17 -25.64 -38.39
CA PHE A 224 8.59 -26.02 -39.75
C PHE A 224 7.46 -26.14 -40.78
N LYS A 225 6.25 -25.66 -40.49
CA LYS A 225 5.15 -25.69 -41.47
C LYS A 225 4.94 -24.29 -42.05
N PRO A 226 5.20 -24.06 -43.36
CA PRO A 226 4.93 -22.76 -43.96
C PRO A 226 3.42 -22.50 -43.94
N GLU A 227 3.03 -21.39 -43.33
CA GLU A 227 1.65 -20.89 -43.29
C GLU A 227 1.17 -20.61 -44.72
N LYS A 228 0.07 -21.25 -45.14
CA LYS A 228 -0.58 -20.93 -46.40
C LYS A 228 -1.27 -19.57 -46.27
N PRO A 229 -1.11 -18.65 -47.23
CA PRO A 229 -1.71 -17.33 -47.15
C PRO A 229 -3.24 -17.46 -47.14
N LYS A 230 -3.85 -16.79 -46.17
CA LYS A 230 -5.30 -16.71 -45.99
C LYS A 230 -5.87 -15.93 -47.18
N LYS A 231 -6.68 -16.59 -48.00
CA LYS A 231 -7.35 -15.98 -49.15
C LYS A 231 -8.32 -14.91 -48.63
N ASP A 232 -8.06 -13.64 -48.96
CA ASP A 232 -8.97 -12.54 -48.70
C ASP A 232 -10.34 -12.85 -49.32
N ARG A 233 -11.38 -12.84 -48.48
CA ARG A 233 -12.76 -12.84 -48.96
C ARG A 233 -13.12 -11.39 -49.27
N PRO A 234 -13.64 -11.08 -50.47
CA PRO A 234 -14.06 -9.73 -50.79
C PRO A 234 -15.26 -9.33 -49.90
N ALA A 235 -15.31 -8.03 -49.56
CA ALA A 235 -16.37 -7.42 -48.77
C ALA A 235 -17.74 -7.55 -49.46
N PRO A 236 -18.86 -7.59 -48.72
CA PRO A 236 -20.19 -7.68 -49.31
C PRO A 236 -20.55 -6.35 -49.98
N GLU A 237 -20.97 -6.39 -51.25
CA GLU A 237 -21.54 -5.25 -51.96
C GLU A 237 -22.92 -4.87 -51.40
N PRO A 238 -23.30 -3.56 -51.43
CA PRO A 238 -24.59 -3.10 -50.93
C PRO A 238 -25.72 -3.48 -51.89
N ILE A 239 -26.76 -4.08 -51.34
CA ILE A 239 -27.99 -4.48 -52.06
C ILE A 239 -28.80 -3.20 -52.34
N ASN A 240 -28.96 -2.85 -53.62
CA ASN A 240 -30.00 -1.94 -54.09
C ASN A 240 -31.27 -2.75 -54.31
N ASP A 241 -32.36 -2.37 -53.65
CA ASP A 241 -33.70 -2.89 -53.92
C ASP A 241 -34.28 -2.25 -55.19
N PRO A 242 -34.84 -3.05 -56.11
CA PRO A 242 -35.94 -2.63 -56.95
C PRO A 242 -37.21 -3.42 -56.58
N GLU A 243 -38.23 -2.68 -56.17
CA GLU A 243 -39.61 -3.14 -56.17
C GLU A 243 -40.05 -3.53 -57.60
N ASP A 244 -40.97 -4.50 -57.65
CA ASP A 244 -41.88 -4.82 -58.76
C ASP A 244 -41.34 -5.57 -60.00
N ALA A 245 -41.49 -6.90 -59.98
CA ALA A 245 -42.04 -7.66 -61.11
C ALA A 245 -42.37 -9.12 -60.70
N GLU A 246 -43.67 -9.44 -60.67
CA GLU A 246 -44.31 -10.68 -61.17
C GLU A 246 -43.48 -11.98 -61.10
N GLY A 247 -43.83 -12.97 -60.29
CA GLY A 247 -45.08 -13.72 -60.43
C GLY A 247 -44.83 -15.07 -61.12
N ASP A 248 -44.02 -15.94 -60.52
CA ASP A 248 -43.83 -17.32 -61.00
C ASP A 248 -45.02 -18.20 -60.61
N ALA A 249 -45.71 -18.68 -61.64
CA ALA A 249 -46.87 -19.54 -61.57
C ALA A 249 -46.55 -20.91 -60.93
N LEU A 250 -47.16 -21.20 -59.78
CA LEU A 250 -47.40 -22.57 -59.30
C LEU A 250 -48.80 -23.02 -59.73
N PRO A 251 -48.98 -24.28 -60.19
CA PRO A 251 -50.23 -24.74 -60.81
C PRO A 251 -51.41 -24.87 -59.81
N PRO A 252 -52.66 -24.72 -60.30
CA PRO A 252 -53.84 -24.52 -59.46
C PRO A 252 -54.32 -25.81 -58.76
N ARG A 253 -54.52 -25.74 -57.45
CA ARG A 253 -55.27 -26.76 -56.69
C ARG A 253 -56.76 -26.43 -56.77
N ARG A 254 -57.55 -27.32 -57.38
CA ARG A 254 -59.02 -27.26 -57.43
C ARG A 254 -59.64 -27.37 -56.03
N PRO A 255 -60.69 -26.58 -55.72
CA PRO A 255 -61.51 -26.77 -54.52
C PRO A 255 -62.53 -27.92 -54.71
N PRO A 256 -62.90 -28.65 -53.64
CA PRO A 256 -63.90 -29.70 -53.69
C PRO A 256 -65.32 -29.12 -53.81
N HIS A 257 -66.10 -29.66 -54.75
CA HIS A 257 -67.52 -29.36 -54.94
C HIS A 257 -68.35 -30.19 -53.94
N PRO A 258 -69.39 -29.62 -53.30
CA PRO A 258 -70.35 -30.39 -52.51
C PRO A 258 -71.25 -31.25 -53.43
N PRO A 259 -71.76 -32.40 -52.96
CA PRO A 259 -72.74 -33.18 -53.69
C PRO A 259 -74.13 -32.51 -53.64
N ASP A 260 -74.76 -32.41 -54.80
CA ASP A 260 -76.18 -32.07 -54.95
C ASP A 260 -77.05 -33.26 -54.52
N HIS A 261 -78.03 -33.03 -53.64
CA HIS A 261 -79.41 -33.54 -53.68
C HIS A 261 -80.21 -33.04 -52.46
#